data_AF-A0A455STE4-F1
#
_entry.id   AF-A0A455STE4-F1
#
_cell.length_a   1.000
_cell.length_b   1.000
_cell.length_c   1.000
_cell.angle_alpha   90.00
_cell.angle_beta   90.00
_cell.angle_gamma   90.00
#
_symmetry.space_group_name_H-M   'P 1'
#
loop_
_entity.id
_entity.type
_entity.pdbx_description
1 polymer ?
#
loop_
_entity_poly.entity_id
_entity_poly.type
_entity_poly.pdbx_seq_one_letter_code
_entity_poly.pdbx_strand_id
1 'polypeptide(L)'
;MVYWEHRYLLGSMVFTIAGDVVRDFDDEYDAWCWLEKTGWGLVAIEPPDPIRPGACKYYFKRQKLPLNRQTAEHQIPSEKWR
;
A
#
# COMPACT_ATOMS: atom_id res chain seq x y z
N MET A 1 -12.15 -7.84 0.12
CA MET A 1 -11.01 -7.60 -0.81
C MET A 1 -11.01 -6.12 -1.10
N VAL A 2 -9.85 -5.47 -1.17
CA VAL A 2 -9.77 -4.04 -1.56
C VAL A 2 -9.03 -3.92 -2.87
N TYR A 3 -9.38 -2.91 -3.64
CA TYR A 3 -8.60 -2.48 -4.79
C TYR A 3 -8.20 -1.04 -4.60
N TRP A 4 -6.98 -0.73 -5.04
CA TRP A 4 -6.44 0.61 -5.12
C TRP A 4 -6.44 1.03 -6.58
N GLU A 5 -6.95 2.21 -6.85
CA GLU A 5 -7.01 2.79 -8.17
C GLU A 5 -6.37 4.17 -8.12
N HIS A 6 -5.50 4.47 -9.09
CA HIS A 6 -5.04 5.84 -9.32
C HIS A 6 -5.68 6.39 -10.58
N ARG A 7 -6.18 7.62 -10.53
CA ARG A 7 -6.78 8.31 -11.67
C ARG A 7 -6.22 9.72 -11.80
N TYR A 8 -5.94 10.12 -13.04
CA TYR A 8 -5.67 11.52 -13.35
C TYR A 8 -6.99 12.26 -13.58
N LEU A 9 -7.36 13.13 -12.65
CA LEU A 9 -8.56 13.96 -12.72
C LEU A 9 -8.15 15.43 -12.66
N LEU A 10 -8.48 16.19 -13.72
CA LEU A 10 -8.29 17.65 -13.78
C LEU A 10 -6.84 18.12 -13.49
N GLY A 11 -5.84 17.31 -13.85
CA GLY A 11 -4.42 17.61 -13.60
C GLY A 11 -3.90 17.17 -12.23
N SER A 12 -4.74 16.55 -11.41
CA SER A 12 -4.38 15.98 -10.11
C SER A 12 -4.48 14.44 -10.15
N MET A 13 -3.51 13.76 -9.55
CA MET A 13 -3.55 12.31 -9.39
C MET A 13 -4.30 11.99 -8.09
N VAL A 14 -5.37 11.20 -8.20
CA VAL A 14 -6.20 10.80 -7.06
C VAL A 14 -6.04 9.31 -6.83
N PHE A 15 -5.79 8.92 -5.59
CA PHE A 15 -5.58 7.55 -5.18
C PHE A 15 -6.73 7.09 -4.29
N THR A 16 -7.52 6.15 -4.78
CA THR A 16 -8.70 5.66 -4.05
C THR A 16 -8.53 4.19 -3.74
N ILE A 17 -8.78 3.81 -2.48
CA ILE A 17 -8.92 2.42 -2.07
C ILE A 17 -10.40 2.14 -1.83
N ALA A 18 -10.93 1.13 -2.50
CA ALA A 18 -12.33 0.75 -2.42
C ALA A 18 -12.49 -0.77 -2.20
N GLY A 19 -13.58 -1.16 -1.54
CA GLY A 19 -13.86 -2.54 -1.14
C GLY A 19 -14.51 -2.56 0.25
N ASP A 20 -13.94 -3.36 1.17
CA ASP A 20 -14.39 -3.41 2.57
C ASP A 20 -14.16 -2.09 3.34
N VAL A 21 -13.33 -1.20 2.79
CA VAL A 21 -13.05 0.16 3.27
C VAL A 21 -13.00 1.08 2.06
N VAL A 22 -13.55 2.29 2.19
CA VAL A 22 -13.44 3.37 1.19
C VAL A 22 -12.60 4.49 1.78
N ARG A 23 -11.49 4.85 1.11
CA ARG A 23 -10.59 5.92 1.55
C ARG A 23 -9.86 6.55 0.36
N ASP A 24 -9.78 7.88 0.37
CA ASP A 24 -9.03 8.66 -0.62
C ASP A 24 -7.71 9.15 -0.02
N PHE A 25 -6.70 9.27 -0.89
CA PHE A 25 -5.36 9.76 -0.58
C PHE A 25 -4.91 10.77 -1.63
N ASP A 26 -4.14 11.76 -1.17
CA ASP A 26 -3.55 12.78 -2.04
C ASP A 26 -2.26 12.30 -2.73
N ASP A 27 -1.61 11.26 -2.18
CA ASP A 27 -0.35 10.71 -2.69
C ASP A 27 -0.29 9.16 -2.70
N GLU A 28 0.48 8.61 -3.63
CA GLU A 28 0.72 7.18 -3.82
C GLU A 28 1.35 6.51 -2.59
N TYR A 29 2.35 7.16 -2.01
CA TYR A 29 3.14 6.62 -0.91
C TYR A 29 2.27 6.44 0.35
N ASP A 30 1.37 7.38 0.60
CA ASP A 30 0.45 7.31 1.74
C ASP A 30 -0.57 6.19 1.58
N ALA A 31 -1.11 6.00 0.38
CA ALA A 31 -2.01 4.90 0.05
C ALA A 31 -1.30 3.54 0.25
N TRP A 32 -0.07 3.41 -0.24
CA TRP A 32 0.74 2.20 -0.09
C TRP A 32 1.11 1.90 1.36
N CYS A 33 1.59 2.91 2.09
CA CYS A 33 1.93 2.79 3.50
C CYS A 33 0.73 2.35 4.35
N TRP A 34 -0.46 2.86 4.04
CA TRP A 34 -1.68 2.46 4.73
C TRP A 34 -2.03 0.99 4.45
N LEU A 35 -1.92 0.53 3.20
CA LEU A 35 -2.15 -0.87 2.84
C LEU A 35 -1.20 -1.81 3.61
N GLU A 36 0.10 -1.52 3.60
CA GLU A 36 1.08 -2.34 4.31
C GLU A 36 0.87 -2.35 5.83
N LYS A 37 0.72 -1.17 6.45
CA LYS A 37 0.52 -1.05 7.91
C LYS A 37 -0.72 -1.76 8.40
N THR A 38 -1.76 -1.77 7.56
CA THR A 38 -2.99 -2.45 7.92
C THR A 38 -2.96 -3.93 7.56
N GLY A 39 -1.96 -4.45 6.84
CA GLY A 39 -1.81 -5.89 6.55
C GLY A 39 -2.46 -6.33 5.24
N TRP A 40 -2.58 -5.42 4.28
CA TRP A 40 -2.96 -5.75 2.91
C TRP A 40 -1.70 -6.00 2.07
N GLY A 41 -1.73 -7.03 1.24
CA GLY A 41 -0.68 -7.30 0.27
C GLY A 41 -1.22 -7.40 -1.15
N LEU A 42 -0.42 -6.95 -2.10
CA LEU A 42 -0.74 -6.93 -3.53
C LEU A 42 -0.88 -8.36 -4.06
N VAL A 43 -1.94 -8.61 -4.82
CA VAL A 43 -2.22 -9.94 -5.42
C VAL A 43 -2.42 -9.91 -6.93
N ALA A 44 -2.83 -8.79 -7.50
CA ALA A 44 -2.96 -8.63 -8.94
C ALA A 44 -2.89 -7.16 -9.36
N ILE A 45 -2.51 -6.92 -10.61
CA ILE A 45 -2.51 -5.61 -11.24
C ILE A 45 -3.36 -5.72 -12.51
N GLU A 46 -4.37 -4.89 -12.63
CA GLU A 46 -5.13 -4.70 -13.85
C GLU A 46 -4.34 -3.77 -14.78
N PRO A 47 -4.03 -4.19 -16.01
CA PRO A 47 -3.44 -3.29 -16.98
C PRO A 47 -4.41 -2.13 -17.27
N PRO A 48 -3.89 -0.94 -17.62
CA PRO A 48 -4.71 0.23 -17.87
C PRO A 48 -5.74 -0.03 -18.98
N ASP A 49 -6.98 0.33 -18.71
CA ASP A 49 -8.10 0.15 -19.63
C ASP A 49 -7.85 0.99 -20.90
N PRO A 50 -7.90 0.40 -22.11
CA PRO A 50 -7.76 1.16 -23.35
C PRO A 50 -8.85 2.23 -23.54
N ILE A 51 -9.99 2.11 -22.85
CA ILE A 51 -11.10 3.07 -22.86
C ILE A 51 -10.88 4.19 -21.82
N ARG A 52 -10.14 3.91 -20.74
CA ARG A 52 -9.81 4.88 -19.67
C ARG A 52 -8.28 4.99 -19.51
N PRO A 53 -7.59 5.61 -20.48
CA PRO A 53 -6.15 5.82 -20.38
C PRO A 53 -5.82 6.58 -19.09
N GLY A 54 -4.95 5.99 -18.26
CA GLY A 54 -4.48 6.59 -17.00
C GLY A 54 -5.10 6.03 -15.72
N ALA A 55 -6.01 5.05 -15.81
CA ALA A 55 -6.51 4.31 -14.64
C ALA A 55 -5.84 2.93 -14.55
N CYS A 56 -5.03 2.70 -13.53
CA CYS A 56 -4.53 1.36 -13.18
C CYS A 56 -5.21 0.91 -11.88
N LYS A 57 -5.61 -0.36 -11.82
CA LYS A 57 -6.16 -0.96 -10.60
C LYS A 57 -5.24 -2.01 -10.05
N TYR A 58 -5.02 -1.97 -8.76
CA TYR A 58 -4.19 -2.88 -7.99
C TYR A 58 -5.09 -3.58 -7.00
N TYR A 59 -5.08 -4.90 -7.00
CA TYR A 59 -5.92 -5.70 -6.12
C TYR A 59 -5.12 -6.17 -4.92
N PHE A 60 -5.69 -6.00 -3.72
CA PHE A 60 -5.06 -6.40 -2.47
C PHE A 60 -5.95 -7.34 -1.68
N LYS A 61 -5.31 -8.30 -1.04
CA LYS A 61 -5.95 -9.23 -0.11
C LYS A 61 -5.34 -9.08 1.27
N ARG A 62 -6.17 -9.27 2.30
CA ARG A 62 -5.72 -9.38 3.69
C ARG A 62 -4.68 -10.49 3.77
N GLN A 63 -3.45 -10.10 4.09
CA GLN A 63 -2.44 -11.03 4.52
C GLN A 63 -2.54 -11.13 6.05
N LYS A 64 -2.29 -12.32 6.61
CA LYS A 64 -2.08 -12.40 8.05
C LYS A 64 -0.87 -11.51 8.34
N LEU A 65 -1.06 -10.48 9.18
CA LEU A 65 0.04 -9.61 9.60
C LEU A 65 1.24 -10.50 9.96
N PRO A 66 2.43 -10.27 9.41
CA PRO A 66 3.61 -10.85 10.02
C PRO A 66 3.62 -10.31 11.46
N LEU A 67 3.43 -11.21 12.42
CA LEU A 67 3.66 -10.98 13.83
C LEU A 67 5.18 -10.80 14.05
N ASN A 68 5.80 -9.82 13.39
CA ASN A 68 7.08 -9.28 13.83
C ASN A 68 7.46 -7.99 13.08
N ARG A 69 7.14 -6.84 13.68
CA ARG A 69 7.89 -5.59 13.50
C ARG A 69 8.25 -4.99 14.86
N GLN A 70 8.51 -5.85 15.85
CA GLN A 70 9.11 -5.51 17.13
C GLN A 70 10.40 -6.31 17.30
N THR A 71 11.42 -6.05 16.47
CA THR A 71 12.83 -6.41 16.75
C THR A 71 13.73 -5.79 15.68
N ALA A 72 13.82 -4.46 15.68
CA ALA A 72 14.94 -3.76 15.04
C ALA A 72 15.39 -2.55 15.86
N GLU A 73 15.17 -2.60 17.17
CA GLU A 73 15.70 -1.62 18.12
C GLU A 73 16.89 -2.27 18.83
N HIS A 74 18.04 -2.21 18.17
CA HIS A 74 19.34 -1.96 18.79
C HIS A 74 19.64 -2.71 20.10
N GLN A 75 19.83 -4.03 20.03
CA GLN A 75 20.82 -4.66 20.89
C GLN A 75 22.20 -4.29 20.35
N ILE A 76 22.77 -3.20 20.87
CA ILE A 76 24.21 -2.94 20.81
C ILE A 76 24.81 -3.71 21.99
N PRO A 77 25.56 -4.81 21.80
CA PRO A 77 26.36 -5.34 22.89
C PRO A 77 27.57 -4.42 23.06
N SER A 78 27.56 -3.61 24.11
CA SER A 78 28.75 -2.90 24.58
C SER A 78 29.68 -3.88 25.30
N GLU A 79 30.34 -4.77 24.56
CA GLU A 79 31.51 -5.49 25.07
C GLU A 79 32.73 -5.08 24.27
N LYS A 80 33.41 -4.07 24.83
CA LYS A 80 34.77 -3.67 24.47
C LYS A 80 35.69 -4.87 24.70
N TRP A 81 36.36 -5.27 23.63
CA TRP A 81 37.48 -6.19 23.65
C TRP A 81 38.57 -5.71 24.61
N ARG A 82 39.03 -6.67 25.43
CA ARG A 82 40.16 -6.58 26.34
C ARG A 82 41.47 -6.51 25.56
#